data_AF-A0A966J7W7-F1
#
_entry.id   AF-A0A966J7W7-F1
#
_cell.length_a   1.000
_cell.length_b   1.000
_cell.length_c   1.000
_cell.angle_alpha   90.00
_cell.angle_beta   90.00
_cell.angle_gamma   90.00
#
_symmetry.space_group_name_H-M   'P 1'
#
loop_
_entity.id
_entity.type
_entity.pdbx_description
1 polymer ?
#
loop_
_entity_poly.entity_id
_entity_poly.type
_entity_poly.pdbx_seq_one_letter_code
_entity_poly.pdbx_strand_id
1 'polypeptide(L)'
;MLNRTIFAAAASLVLSAPAGAQATQPPVRKDDHAAMHAEHMKQMQAGKEAKAEGWKELDAYHMLMMATWHPAKDKNDLSATRAKIGEMVAAAKAVAASKAPAMCQKPELAKAQAGLTGETEKVAAMVSAKADDTALKAAMKTLHDRFEVLEQGCATGMKH
;
A
#
# COMPACT_ATOMS: atom_id res chain seq x y z
N MET A 1 -56.81 39.14 -2.16
CA MET A 1 -57.99 39.30 -1.26
C MET A 1 -57.99 38.19 -0.22
N LEU A 2 -58.88 38.22 0.77
CA LEU A 2 -58.74 37.50 2.04
C LEU A 2 -59.86 36.46 2.26
N ASN A 3 -59.52 35.30 2.82
CA ASN A 3 -60.37 34.45 3.70
C ASN A 3 -59.49 33.29 4.24
N ARG A 4 -59.48 32.84 5.51
CA ARG A 4 -60.40 32.90 6.69
C ARG A 4 -61.70 32.07 6.49
N THR A 5 -62.11 31.15 7.38
CA THR A 5 -61.43 30.51 8.55
C THR A 5 -61.64 28.96 8.48
N ILE A 6 -61.91 28.10 9.48
CA ILE A 6 -62.30 28.12 10.92
C ILE A 6 -61.51 26.99 11.65
N PHE A 7 -61.45 27.01 12.99
CA PHE A 7 -60.82 26.00 13.85
C PHE A 7 -61.60 24.67 13.93
N ALA A 8 -60.89 23.59 14.24
CA ALA A 8 -61.33 22.58 15.21
C ALA A 8 -60.11 21.87 15.82
N ALA A 9 -60.14 21.54 17.12
CA ALA A 9 -59.08 20.79 17.80
C ALA A 9 -59.63 19.48 18.38
N ALA A 10 -58.84 18.42 18.34
CA ALA A 10 -59.11 17.16 19.02
C ALA A 10 -57.81 16.66 19.65
N ALA A 11 -57.81 16.49 20.98
CA ALA A 11 -56.69 15.89 21.69
C ALA A 11 -56.83 14.35 21.71
N SER A 12 -55.71 13.63 21.74
CA SER A 12 -55.65 12.20 22.07
C SER A 12 -54.31 11.86 22.70
N LEU A 13 -54.29 10.79 23.50
CA LEU A 13 -53.27 10.58 24.53
C LEU A 13 -51.89 10.24 23.99
N VAL A 14 -50.88 10.62 24.79
CA VAL A 14 -49.50 10.16 24.64
C VAL A 14 -49.41 8.68 25.02
N LEU A 15 -48.81 7.87 24.16
CA LEU A 15 -48.26 6.56 24.54
C LEU A 15 -46.77 6.54 24.22
N SER A 16 -45.93 6.41 25.25
CA SER A 16 -44.48 6.49 25.09
C SER A 16 -43.91 5.18 24.53
N ALA A 17 -43.15 5.29 23.43
CA ALA A 17 -42.25 4.24 22.95
C ALA A 17 -40.79 4.70 23.15
N PRO A 18 -39.84 3.81 23.48
CA PRO A 18 -38.46 4.18 23.76
C PRO A 18 -37.72 4.61 22.48
N ALA A 19 -36.79 5.56 22.62
CA ALA A 19 -36.02 6.09 21.50
C ALA A 19 -35.09 5.02 20.90
N GLY A 20 -35.25 4.75 19.60
CA GLY A 20 -34.24 4.05 18.82
C GLY A 20 -32.99 4.93 18.69
N ALA A 21 -31.86 4.48 19.24
CA ALA A 21 -30.65 5.28 19.34
C ALA A 21 -30.01 5.54 17.97
N GLN A 22 -30.25 6.72 17.39
CA GLN A 22 -29.43 7.26 16.32
C GLN A 22 -28.07 7.69 16.90
N ALA A 23 -27.05 6.85 16.73
CA ALA A 23 -25.70 7.13 17.21
C ALA A 23 -25.07 8.29 16.41
N THR A 24 -25.11 9.51 16.96
CA THR A 24 -24.39 10.67 16.44
C THR A 24 -22.89 10.44 16.51
N GLN A 25 -22.19 10.66 15.39
CA GLN A 25 -20.71 10.63 15.38
C GLN A 25 -20.15 11.79 16.22
N PRO A 26 -19.20 11.55 17.13
CA PRO A 26 -18.49 12.62 17.82
C PRO A 26 -17.50 13.34 16.87
N PRO A 27 -17.14 14.61 17.14
CA PRO A 27 -16.21 15.34 16.29
C PRO A 27 -14.78 14.80 16.40
N VAL A 28 -14.17 14.55 15.24
CA VAL A 28 -12.76 14.15 15.08
C VAL A 28 -11.84 15.18 15.74
N ARG A 29 -10.86 14.73 16.54
CA ARG A 29 -9.83 15.60 17.10
C ARG A 29 -8.57 15.56 16.23
N LYS A 30 -7.79 16.64 16.25
CA LYS A 30 -6.63 16.78 15.34
C LYS A 30 -5.50 15.79 15.62
N ASP A 31 -5.52 15.16 16.80
CA ASP A 31 -4.51 14.22 17.29
C ASP A 31 -4.67 12.81 16.68
N ASP A 32 -5.87 12.49 16.17
CA ASP A 32 -6.27 11.15 15.72
C ASP A 32 -5.43 10.62 14.53
N HIS A 33 -4.85 11.50 13.71
CA HIS A 33 -4.02 11.11 12.56
C HIS A 33 -2.70 10.44 12.96
N ALA A 34 -2.10 10.83 14.09
CA ALA A 34 -0.87 10.19 14.58
C ALA A 34 -1.16 8.76 15.05
N ALA A 35 -2.30 8.54 15.70
CA ALA A 35 -2.75 7.23 16.15
C ALA A 35 -3.02 6.28 14.98
N MET A 36 -3.67 6.74 13.91
CA MET A 36 -3.92 5.88 12.73
C MET A 36 -2.63 5.48 11.99
N HIS A 37 -1.61 6.34 11.94
CA HIS A 37 -0.32 5.99 11.35
C HIS A 37 0.42 4.94 12.22
N ALA A 38 0.36 5.07 13.55
CA ALA A 38 0.91 4.09 14.48
C ALA A 38 0.17 2.72 14.41
N GLU A 39 -1.16 2.72 14.32
CA GLU A 39 -1.95 1.48 14.24
C GLU A 39 -1.74 0.76 12.89
N HIS A 40 -1.55 1.49 11.79
CA HIS A 40 -1.14 0.93 10.51
C HIS A 40 0.26 0.28 10.58
N MET A 41 1.23 0.98 11.18
CA MET A 41 2.59 0.45 11.44
C MET A 41 2.62 -0.76 12.38
N LYS A 42 1.58 -0.94 13.20
CA LYS A 42 1.41 -2.09 14.11
C LYS A 42 0.75 -3.28 13.40
N GLN A 43 -0.22 -3.05 12.53
CA GLN A 43 -0.84 -4.13 11.73
C GLN A 43 0.10 -4.66 10.63
N MET A 44 1.04 -3.84 10.14
CA MET A 44 2.15 -4.27 9.26
C MET A 44 3.14 -5.28 9.91
N GLN A 45 2.92 -5.70 11.17
CA GLN A 45 3.66 -6.79 11.82
C GLN A 45 2.92 -8.14 11.78
N ALA A 46 1.68 -8.18 11.25
CA ALA A 46 0.88 -9.40 11.14
C ALA A 46 0.94 -10.07 9.74
N GLY A 47 1.50 -9.38 8.73
CA GLY A 47 1.80 -9.99 7.44
C GLY A 47 3.06 -10.83 7.51
N LYS A 48 2.97 -12.14 7.24
CA LYS A 48 4.13 -13.03 7.05
C LYS A 48 4.71 -12.89 5.64
N GLU A 49 5.18 -11.69 5.31
CA GLU A 49 6.13 -11.47 4.21
C GLU A 49 7.55 -11.47 4.80
N ALA A 50 8.52 -11.99 4.05
CA ALA A 50 9.78 -12.48 4.59
C ALA A 50 10.85 -11.38 4.58
N LYS A 51 10.73 -10.45 5.53
CA LYS A 51 11.70 -9.35 5.72
C LYS A 51 13.14 -9.84 5.59
N ALA A 52 13.92 -9.13 4.77
CA ALA A 52 15.33 -9.44 4.55
C ALA A 52 16.17 -9.03 5.77
N GLU A 53 16.12 -9.83 6.84
CA GLU A 53 16.80 -9.56 8.10
C GLU A 53 18.29 -9.24 7.89
N GLY A 54 18.67 -7.99 8.17
CA GLY A 54 20.03 -7.48 8.00
C GLY A 54 20.32 -6.76 6.67
N TRP A 55 19.40 -6.75 5.69
CA TRP A 55 19.56 -6.02 4.42
C TRP A 55 18.65 -4.79 4.32
N LYS A 56 19.08 -3.68 4.91
CA LYS A 56 18.29 -2.45 5.08
C LYS A 56 17.85 -1.82 3.76
N GLU A 57 18.70 -1.87 2.75
CA GLU A 57 18.42 -1.32 1.42
C GLU A 57 17.34 -2.14 0.70
N LEU A 58 17.32 -3.47 0.90
CA LEU A 58 16.31 -4.35 0.33
C LEU A 58 14.96 -4.21 1.07
N ASP A 59 14.97 -4.06 2.40
CA ASP A 59 13.77 -3.73 3.21
C ASP A 59 13.17 -2.36 2.79
N ALA A 60 14.01 -1.33 2.58
CA ALA A 60 13.57 -0.04 2.06
C ALA A 60 12.96 -0.13 0.64
N TYR A 61 13.49 -0.99 -0.22
CA TYR A 61 12.90 -1.26 -1.53
C TYR A 61 11.60 -2.09 -1.43
N HIS A 62 11.53 -3.07 -0.52
CA HIS A 62 10.33 -3.89 -0.25
C HIS A 62 9.14 -3.00 0.15
N MET A 63 9.36 -2.04 1.05
CA MET A 63 8.32 -1.09 1.47
C MET A 63 7.77 -0.26 0.29
N LEU A 64 8.62 0.12 -0.68
CA LEU A 64 8.18 0.79 -1.91
C LEU A 64 7.50 -0.18 -2.90
N MET A 65 7.94 -1.44 -2.94
CA MET A 65 7.31 -2.49 -3.75
C MET A 65 5.89 -2.77 -3.26
N MET A 66 5.68 -3.02 -1.96
CA MET A 66 4.34 -3.21 -1.37
C MET A 66 3.44 -2.00 -1.66
N ALA A 67 3.94 -0.79 -1.44
CA ALA A 67 3.17 0.46 -1.59
C ALA A 67 2.76 0.76 -3.05
N THR A 68 3.40 0.15 -4.06
CA THR A 68 3.09 0.37 -5.48
C THR A 68 2.43 -0.84 -6.12
N TRP A 69 2.90 -2.06 -5.83
CA TRP A 69 2.37 -3.28 -6.40
C TRP A 69 1.04 -3.70 -5.77
N HIS A 70 0.84 -3.63 -4.46
CA HIS A 70 -0.41 -4.17 -3.86
C HIS A 70 -1.67 -3.39 -4.30
N PRO A 71 -1.68 -2.04 -4.35
CA PRO A 71 -2.78 -1.29 -4.97
C PRO A 71 -3.01 -1.65 -6.45
N ALA A 72 -1.92 -1.80 -7.22
CA ALA A 72 -1.99 -2.13 -8.64
C ALA A 72 -2.53 -3.55 -8.86
N LYS A 73 -2.07 -4.54 -8.09
CA LYS A 73 -2.47 -5.94 -8.08
C LYS A 73 -3.95 -6.09 -7.74
N ASP A 74 -4.35 -5.59 -6.56
CA ASP A 74 -5.64 -5.92 -5.95
C ASP A 74 -6.78 -4.99 -6.39
N LYS A 75 -6.46 -3.75 -6.80
CA LYS A 75 -7.47 -2.71 -7.14
C LYS A 75 -7.33 -2.13 -8.55
N ASN A 76 -6.27 -2.51 -9.30
CA ASN A 76 -5.82 -1.83 -10.54
C ASN A 76 -5.41 -0.36 -10.32
N ASP A 77 -5.12 0.04 -9.07
CA ASP A 77 -4.70 1.41 -8.76
C ASP A 77 -3.19 1.57 -8.99
N LEU A 78 -2.84 2.25 -10.08
CA LEU A 78 -1.46 2.57 -10.46
C LEU A 78 -1.05 4.00 -10.06
N SER A 79 -1.86 4.73 -9.28
CA SER A 79 -1.52 6.09 -8.83
C SER A 79 -0.23 6.12 -8.01
N ALA A 80 -0.09 5.19 -7.07
CA ALA A 80 1.11 5.02 -6.25
C ALA A 80 2.35 4.70 -7.11
N THR A 81 2.23 3.78 -8.08
CA THR A 81 3.31 3.46 -9.03
C THR A 81 3.75 4.70 -9.81
N ARG A 82 2.81 5.43 -10.41
CA ARG A 82 3.10 6.62 -11.21
C ARG A 82 3.72 7.75 -10.37
N ALA A 83 3.38 7.85 -9.09
CA ALA A 83 3.96 8.82 -8.17
C ALA A 83 5.35 8.40 -7.63
N LYS A 84 5.55 7.13 -7.28
CA LYS A 84 6.73 6.66 -6.51
C LYS A 84 7.83 6.00 -7.33
N ILE A 85 7.67 5.78 -8.64
CA ILE A 85 8.67 5.05 -9.43
C ILE A 85 10.07 5.69 -9.41
N GLY A 86 10.17 7.02 -9.23
CA GLY A 86 11.46 7.71 -9.04
C GLY A 86 12.15 7.33 -7.71
N GLU A 87 11.38 7.19 -6.63
CA GLU A 87 11.87 6.68 -5.34
C GLU A 87 12.34 5.22 -5.48
N MET A 88 11.59 4.40 -6.21
CA MET A 88 11.95 3.00 -6.48
C MET A 88 13.25 2.88 -7.27
N VAL A 89 13.48 3.72 -8.30
CA VAL A 89 14.76 3.72 -9.06
C VAL A 89 15.94 4.12 -8.15
N ALA A 90 15.74 5.08 -7.24
CA ALA A 90 16.78 5.44 -6.27
C ALA A 90 17.07 4.30 -5.27
N ALA A 91 16.02 3.65 -4.75
CA ALA A 91 16.15 2.51 -3.84
C ALA A 91 16.77 1.27 -4.54
N ALA A 92 16.43 0.99 -5.80
CA ALA A 92 17.04 -0.09 -6.57
C ALA A 92 18.55 0.12 -6.75
N LYS A 93 18.98 1.37 -6.97
CA LYS A 93 20.39 1.75 -7.07
C LYS A 93 21.12 1.61 -5.72
N ALA A 94 20.45 1.92 -4.61
CA ALA A 94 20.97 1.64 -3.26
C ALA A 94 21.14 0.13 -3.03
N VAL A 95 20.14 -0.69 -3.38
CA VAL A 95 20.23 -2.16 -3.33
C VAL A 95 21.40 -2.67 -4.20
N ALA A 96 21.53 -2.21 -5.44
CA ALA A 96 22.60 -2.61 -6.35
C ALA A 96 24.02 -2.21 -5.86
N ALA A 97 24.15 -1.09 -5.13
CA ALA A 97 25.42 -0.65 -4.55
C ALA A 97 25.72 -1.26 -3.17
N SER A 98 24.71 -1.79 -2.47
CA SER A 98 24.83 -2.34 -1.11
C SER A 98 25.51 -3.71 -1.08
N LYS A 99 26.09 -4.05 0.08
CA LYS A 99 26.64 -5.40 0.33
C LYS A 99 25.57 -6.29 0.94
N ALA A 100 25.03 -7.21 0.15
CA ALA A 100 24.09 -8.23 0.61
C ALA A 100 24.64 -9.02 1.83
N PRO A 101 23.82 -9.42 2.82
CA PRO A 101 24.23 -10.29 3.92
C PRO A 101 24.88 -11.60 3.46
N ALA A 102 25.75 -12.21 4.26
CA ALA A 102 26.51 -13.41 3.85
C ALA A 102 25.60 -14.57 3.38
N MET A 103 24.47 -14.79 4.06
CA MET A 103 23.42 -15.76 3.69
C MET A 103 22.75 -15.49 2.32
N CYS A 104 22.82 -14.26 1.82
CA CYS A 104 22.29 -13.83 0.53
C CYS A 104 23.33 -13.88 -0.60
N GLN A 105 24.61 -14.15 -0.33
CA GLN A 105 25.69 -14.09 -1.34
C GLN A 105 25.73 -15.34 -2.25
N LYS A 106 24.58 -15.69 -2.82
CA LYS A 106 24.38 -16.77 -3.80
C LYS A 106 24.46 -16.19 -5.23
N PRO A 107 25.00 -16.90 -6.24
CA PRO A 107 25.16 -16.36 -7.60
C PRO A 107 23.85 -15.86 -8.25
N GLU A 108 22.74 -16.54 -7.98
CA GLU A 108 21.41 -16.15 -8.45
C GLU A 108 20.95 -14.81 -7.86
N LEU A 109 21.21 -14.58 -6.58
CA LEU A 109 20.81 -13.36 -5.87
C LEU A 109 21.71 -12.19 -6.22
N ALA A 110 23.01 -12.42 -6.41
CA ALA A 110 23.91 -11.41 -6.98
C ALA A 110 23.45 -10.96 -8.38
N LYS A 111 22.95 -11.90 -9.21
CA LYS A 111 22.37 -11.60 -10.53
C LYS A 111 21.06 -10.83 -10.43
N ALA A 112 20.16 -11.20 -9.50
CA ALA A 112 18.91 -10.49 -9.27
C ALA A 112 19.15 -9.06 -8.72
N GLN A 113 20.09 -8.90 -7.79
CA GLN A 113 20.52 -7.63 -7.22
C GLN A 113 21.04 -6.67 -8.30
N ALA A 114 21.90 -7.17 -9.19
CA ALA A 114 22.41 -6.39 -10.33
C ALA A 114 21.30 -6.05 -11.36
N GLY A 115 20.32 -6.93 -11.54
CA GLY A 115 19.19 -6.70 -12.46
C GLY A 115 18.13 -5.72 -11.96
N LEU A 116 17.95 -5.58 -10.64
CA LEU A 116 16.83 -4.86 -10.02
C LEU A 116 16.71 -3.39 -10.49
N THR A 117 17.84 -2.69 -10.63
CA THR A 117 17.88 -1.32 -11.17
C THR A 117 17.31 -1.27 -12.59
N GLY A 118 17.78 -2.15 -13.48
CA GLY A 118 17.37 -2.16 -14.88
C GLY A 118 15.89 -2.53 -15.06
N GLU A 119 15.36 -3.47 -14.27
CA GLU A 119 13.92 -3.78 -14.29
C GLU A 119 13.08 -2.61 -13.75
N THR A 120 13.53 -1.93 -12.70
CA THR A 120 12.84 -0.75 -12.14
C THR A 120 12.86 0.43 -13.12
N GLU A 121 13.97 0.64 -13.83
CA GLU A 121 14.10 1.70 -14.84
C GLU A 121 13.23 1.45 -16.09
N LYS A 122 12.95 0.20 -16.47
CA LYS A 122 11.94 -0.10 -17.51
C LYS A 122 10.55 0.39 -17.11
N VAL A 123 10.14 0.15 -15.87
CA VAL A 123 8.85 0.65 -15.34
C VAL A 123 8.86 2.18 -15.28
N ALA A 124 9.98 2.82 -14.88
CA ALA A 124 10.12 4.27 -14.91
C ALA A 124 9.98 4.85 -16.33
N ALA A 125 10.55 4.19 -17.34
CA ALA A 125 10.39 4.56 -18.74
C ALA A 125 8.93 4.44 -19.20
N MET A 126 8.21 3.38 -18.79
CA MET A 126 6.78 3.20 -19.11
C MET A 126 5.88 4.25 -18.44
N VAL A 127 6.16 4.63 -17.18
CA VAL A 127 5.47 5.76 -16.52
C VAL A 127 5.73 7.06 -17.27
N SER A 128 6.98 7.33 -17.65
CA SER A 128 7.39 8.53 -18.38
C SER A 128 6.77 8.62 -19.78
N ALA A 129 6.68 7.49 -20.48
CA ALA A 129 6.03 7.33 -21.77
C ALA A 129 4.49 7.36 -21.69
N LYS A 130 3.90 7.48 -20.49
CA LYS A 130 2.46 7.43 -20.23
C LYS A 130 1.81 6.14 -20.78
N ALA A 131 2.49 5.00 -20.62
CA ALA A 131 1.93 3.69 -20.96
C ALA A 131 0.58 3.48 -20.25
N ASP A 132 -0.30 2.72 -20.90
CA ASP A 132 -1.62 2.37 -20.36
C ASP A 132 -1.52 1.51 -19.10
N ASP A 133 -2.61 1.44 -18.34
CA ASP A 133 -2.63 0.73 -17.07
C ASP A 133 -2.50 -0.80 -17.20
N THR A 134 -2.84 -1.39 -18.35
CA THR A 134 -2.67 -2.84 -18.58
C THR A 134 -1.20 -3.17 -18.79
N ALA A 135 -0.53 -2.45 -19.69
CA ALA A 135 0.90 -2.60 -19.94
C ALA A 135 1.73 -2.26 -18.68
N LEU A 136 1.40 -1.17 -17.98
CA LEU A 136 2.11 -0.77 -16.76
C LEU A 136 1.90 -1.77 -15.60
N LYS A 137 0.69 -2.34 -15.44
CA LYS A 137 0.45 -3.40 -14.45
C LYS A 137 1.22 -4.68 -14.79
N ALA A 138 1.30 -5.07 -16.06
CA ALA A 138 2.09 -6.23 -16.49
C ALA A 138 3.60 -6.04 -16.24
N ALA A 139 4.12 -4.83 -16.48
CA ALA A 139 5.50 -4.47 -16.15
C ALA A 139 5.76 -4.46 -14.64
N MET A 140 4.84 -3.91 -13.83
CA MET A 140 4.92 -3.98 -12.37
C MET A 140 4.90 -5.41 -11.83
N LYS A 141 4.07 -6.31 -12.40
CA LYS A 141 4.12 -7.74 -12.04
C LYS A 141 5.50 -8.32 -12.37
N THR A 142 6.03 -8.03 -13.55
CA THR A 142 7.35 -8.54 -13.98
C THR A 142 8.46 -8.06 -13.06
N LEU A 143 8.38 -6.82 -12.56
CA LEU A 143 9.31 -6.27 -11.58
C LEU A 143 9.16 -6.94 -10.20
N HIS A 144 7.93 -7.13 -9.71
CA HIS A 144 7.64 -7.88 -8.49
C HIS A 144 8.20 -9.31 -8.54
N ASP A 145 7.90 -10.07 -9.59
CA ASP A 145 8.36 -11.44 -9.82
C ASP A 145 9.90 -11.55 -9.94
N ARG A 146 10.62 -10.42 -10.08
CA ARG A 146 12.09 -10.34 -10.05
C ARG A 146 12.63 -9.91 -8.70
N PHE A 147 11.87 -9.10 -7.96
CA PHE A 147 12.16 -8.75 -6.57
C PHE A 147 11.94 -9.95 -5.61
N GLU A 148 10.89 -10.75 -5.81
CA GLU A 148 10.59 -11.96 -5.00
C GLU A 148 11.80 -12.91 -4.92
N VAL A 149 12.60 -13.01 -5.98
CA VAL A 149 13.83 -13.82 -6.00
C VAL A 149 14.83 -13.37 -4.93
N LEU A 150 14.96 -12.06 -4.69
CA LEU A 150 15.82 -11.50 -3.64
C LEU A 150 15.24 -11.73 -2.24
N GLU A 151 13.94 -11.47 -2.05
CA GLU A 151 13.26 -11.65 -0.76
C GLU A 151 13.29 -13.13 -0.33
N GLN A 152 12.73 -14.02 -1.13
CA GLN A 152 12.67 -15.46 -0.86
C GLN A 152 14.07 -16.10 -0.82
N GLY A 153 15.01 -15.57 -1.62
CA GLY A 153 16.40 -16.02 -1.63
C GLY A 153 17.19 -15.66 -0.37
N CYS A 154 16.86 -14.54 0.28
CA CYS A 154 17.44 -14.10 1.55
C CYS A 154 16.70 -14.65 2.78
N ALA A 155 15.41 -14.95 2.65
CA ALA A 155 14.57 -15.47 3.73
C ALA A 155 15.15 -16.74 4.39
N THR A 156 14.96 -16.87 5.69
CA THR A 156 15.50 -17.96 6.52
C THR A 156 14.72 -19.27 6.39
N GLY A 157 14.85 -19.92 5.23
CA GLY A 157 14.85 -21.38 5.12
C GLY A 157 13.53 -22.14 5.39
N MET A 158 12.42 -21.47 5.73
CA MET A 158 11.11 -22.10 5.78
C MET A 158 10.37 -21.93 4.46
N LYS A 159 10.37 -23.00 3.67
CA LYS A 159 9.46 -23.15 2.52
C LYS A 159 8.02 -23.14 3.02
N HIS A 160 7.13 -22.51 2.24
CA HIS A 160 5.70 -22.80 2.26
C HIS A 160 5.39 -24.06 1.46
#